data_AF-A0A350P0C5-F1
#
_entry.id   AF-A0A350P0C5-F1
#
_cell.length_a   1.000
_cell.length_b   1.000
_cell.length_c   1.000
_cell.angle_alpha   90.00
_cell.angle_beta   90.00
_cell.angle_gamma   90.00
#
_symmetry.space_group_name_H-M   'P 1'
#
loop_
_entity.id
_entity.type
_entity.pdbx_description
1 polymer ?
#
loop_
_entity_poly.entity_id
_entity_poly.type
_entity_poly.pdbx_seq_one_letter_code
_entity_poly.pdbx_strand_id
1 'polypeptide(L)'
;MNTVSAKLSAFLEQVTVARNQALQNGIKPSPALARANMANLSTLNGKGPDVQYVSDGSFFVETDYRKEIPFRIYSPNPADKLPVILHLHGGGHMCGDLDIYDAISRRMANCTNSVVITLDYRLAPEHPYPAAIEDCKFLLSHYQSLLGSVGFKDELIVAGDSAGAALTATLSATAQFSPQISKQILLYPSLDYTMKYSSMDAYGSGYLLEKQGVAWYFDNYLQNVEDRKQVSPLYMPAPESMPETLMMVANCDPLQDEAYAYAEKLRKAGVSVQLSVFEGMVHGFLLLNTLVEEECEAAYELMNQFINS
;
A
#
# COMPACT_ATOMS: atom_id res chain seq x y z
N MET A 1 -19.57 -7.13 15.38
CA MET A 1 -18.67 -7.57 14.30
C MET A 1 -19.37 -7.29 12.99
N ASN A 2 -18.65 -6.70 12.03
CA ASN A 2 -19.16 -6.40 10.69
C ASN A 2 -19.31 -7.70 9.90
N THR A 3 -20.27 -7.73 8.99
CA THR A 3 -20.53 -8.90 8.13
C THR A 3 -19.73 -8.76 6.85
N VAL A 4 -18.95 -9.78 6.50
CA VAL A 4 -18.22 -9.84 5.22
C VAL A 4 -19.20 -9.94 4.06
N SER A 5 -18.84 -9.32 2.93
CA SER A 5 -19.59 -9.43 1.70
C SER A 5 -19.79 -10.89 1.27
N ALA A 6 -21.01 -11.21 0.85
CA ALA A 6 -21.33 -12.54 0.30
C ALA A 6 -20.44 -12.89 -0.90
N LYS A 7 -19.96 -11.89 -1.66
CA LYS A 7 -19.02 -12.04 -2.79
C LYS A 7 -17.70 -12.72 -2.38
N LEU A 8 -17.27 -12.54 -1.13
CA LEU A 8 -15.99 -13.04 -0.62
C LEU A 8 -16.10 -14.33 0.20
N SER A 9 -17.32 -14.73 0.60
CA SER A 9 -17.52 -15.80 1.59
C SER A 9 -16.94 -17.15 1.14
N ALA A 10 -17.22 -17.58 -0.09
CA ALA A 10 -16.70 -18.84 -0.64
C ALA A 10 -15.17 -18.84 -0.77
N PHE A 11 -14.59 -17.69 -1.15
CA PHE A 11 -13.15 -17.52 -1.26
C PHE A 11 -12.46 -17.64 0.12
N LEU A 12 -12.98 -16.94 1.13
CA LEU A 12 -12.42 -16.97 2.49
C LEU A 12 -12.53 -18.36 3.13
N GLU A 13 -13.60 -19.10 2.86
CA GLU A 13 -13.74 -20.49 3.28
C GLU A 13 -12.63 -21.36 2.66
N GLN A 14 -12.40 -21.24 1.35
CA GLN A 14 -11.33 -21.96 0.66
C GLN A 14 -9.94 -21.63 1.22
N VAL A 15 -9.65 -20.35 1.45
CA VAL A 15 -8.40 -19.90 2.08
C VAL A 15 -8.24 -20.51 3.47
N THR A 16 -9.31 -20.53 4.27
CA THR A 16 -9.30 -21.11 5.62
C THR A 16 -9.02 -22.61 5.57
N VAL A 17 -9.67 -23.35 4.66
CA VAL A 17 -9.43 -24.79 4.47
C VAL A 17 -7.98 -25.05 4.05
N ALA A 18 -7.49 -24.35 3.03
CA ALA A 18 -6.13 -24.53 2.52
C ALA A 18 -5.07 -24.25 3.60
N ARG A 19 -5.27 -23.21 4.41
CA ARG A 19 -4.40 -22.88 5.55
C ARG A 19 -4.41 -23.97 6.61
N ASN A 20 -5.58 -24.47 7.00
CA ASN A 20 -5.69 -25.53 7.99
C ASN A 20 -5.01 -26.84 7.51
N GLN A 21 -5.17 -27.17 6.23
CA GLN A 21 -4.46 -28.29 5.62
C GLN A 21 -2.95 -28.09 5.62
N ALA A 22 -2.47 -26.88 5.29
CA ALA A 22 -1.05 -26.58 5.32
C ALA A 22 -0.45 -26.74 6.73
N LEU A 23 -1.15 -26.25 7.76
CA LEU A 23 -0.76 -26.42 9.16
C LEU A 23 -0.75 -27.89 9.59
N GLN A 24 -1.76 -28.68 9.22
CA GLN A 24 -1.82 -30.12 9.49
C GLN A 24 -0.67 -30.88 8.82
N ASN A 25 -0.26 -30.45 7.63
CA ASN A 25 0.89 -31.00 6.91
C ASN A 25 2.24 -30.48 7.43
N GLY A 26 2.26 -29.68 8.49
CA GLY A 26 3.49 -29.15 9.10
C GLY A 26 4.22 -28.11 8.24
N ILE A 27 3.52 -27.49 7.28
CA ILE A 27 4.10 -26.42 6.46
C ILE A 27 4.33 -25.20 7.37
N LYS A 28 5.58 -24.73 7.40
CA LYS A 28 5.98 -23.57 8.19
C LYS A 28 5.95 -22.29 7.35
N PRO A 29 5.58 -21.14 7.93
CA PRO A 29 5.73 -19.85 7.29
C PRO A 29 7.19 -19.61 6.87
N SER A 30 7.39 -19.06 5.68
CA SER A 30 8.69 -18.59 5.19
C SER A 30 8.49 -17.41 4.24
N PRO A 31 9.50 -16.53 4.06
CA PRO A 31 9.41 -15.42 3.10
C PRO A 31 9.07 -15.90 1.68
N ALA A 32 9.68 -17.00 1.23
CA ALA A 32 9.40 -17.57 -0.08
C ALA A 32 7.93 -18.03 -0.23
N LEU A 33 7.37 -18.67 0.80
CA LEU A 33 5.97 -19.09 0.79
C LEU A 33 5.01 -17.88 0.83
N ALA A 34 5.32 -16.85 1.62
CA ALA A 34 4.52 -15.64 1.68
C ALA A 34 4.47 -14.92 0.32
N ARG A 35 5.63 -14.80 -0.35
CA ARG A 35 5.74 -14.23 -1.71
C ARG A 35 4.96 -15.05 -2.72
N ALA A 36 5.09 -16.39 -2.70
CA ALA A 36 4.34 -17.27 -3.59
C ALA A 36 2.82 -17.19 -3.35
N ASN A 37 2.38 -17.11 -2.10
CA ASN A 37 0.96 -16.94 -1.77
C ASN A 37 0.40 -15.62 -2.29
N MET A 38 1.17 -14.53 -2.18
CA MET A 38 0.76 -13.23 -2.72
C MET A 38 0.72 -13.23 -4.25
N ALA A 39 1.68 -13.89 -4.92
CA ALA A 39 1.65 -14.08 -6.38
C ALA A 39 0.46 -14.94 -6.84
N ASN A 40 0.05 -15.94 -6.07
CA ASN A 40 -1.17 -16.71 -6.36
C ASN A 40 -2.43 -15.85 -6.14
N LEU A 41 -2.45 -15.05 -5.07
CA LEU A 41 -3.56 -14.14 -4.78
C LEU A 41 -3.75 -13.09 -5.89
N SER A 42 -2.65 -12.56 -6.43
CA SER A 42 -2.67 -11.53 -7.47
C SER A 42 -3.31 -11.98 -8.78
N THR A 43 -3.49 -13.29 -9.00
CA THR A 43 -4.26 -13.81 -10.14
C THR A 43 -5.72 -13.34 -10.12
N LEU A 44 -6.26 -13.04 -8.93
CA LEU A 44 -7.61 -12.47 -8.73
C LEU A 44 -7.69 -10.98 -9.04
N ASN A 45 -6.57 -10.33 -9.37
CA ASN A 45 -6.56 -8.96 -9.87
C ASN A 45 -7.03 -8.89 -11.34
N GLY A 46 -6.92 -10.01 -12.06
CA GLY A 46 -7.21 -10.11 -13.49
C GLY A 46 -6.21 -9.33 -14.37
N LYS A 47 -6.45 -9.33 -15.68
CA LYS A 47 -5.66 -8.50 -16.61
C LYS A 47 -6.04 -7.04 -16.39
N GLY A 48 -5.06 -6.20 -16.02
CA GLY A 48 -5.27 -4.75 -15.95
C GLY A 48 -5.62 -4.15 -17.31
N PRO A 49 -6.22 -2.95 -17.36
CA PRO A 49 -6.55 -2.29 -18.62
C PRO A 49 -5.28 -1.91 -19.38
N ASP A 50 -5.38 -1.77 -20.70
CA ASP A 50 -4.28 -1.21 -21.48
C ASP A 50 -4.05 0.25 -21.07
N VAL A 51 -2.78 0.65 -21.07
CA VAL A 51 -2.32 2.02 -20.77
C VAL A 51 -1.43 2.45 -21.92
N GLN A 52 -1.56 3.69 -22.39
CA GLN A 52 -0.88 4.15 -23.60
C GLN A 52 0.65 4.06 -23.50
N TYR A 53 1.21 4.29 -22.31
CA TYR A 53 2.64 4.21 -22.07
C TYR A 53 2.94 3.40 -20.81
N VAL A 54 3.85 2.44 -20.95
CA VAL A 54 4.46 1.71 -19.83
C VAL A 54 5.96 1.62 -20.08
N SER A 55 6.78 1.97 -19.09
CA SER A 55 8.23 1.84 -19.17
C SER A 55 8.81 1.38 -17.85
N ASP A 56 9.70 0.41 -17.93
CA ASP A 56 10.49 -0.06 -16.79
C ASP A 56 11.78 0.74 -16.72
N GLY A 57 12.25 0.97 -15.50
CA GLY A 57 13.51 1.61 -15.23
C GLY A 57 14.05 1.17 -13.88
N SER A 58 15.24 1.66 -13.55
CA SER A 58 15.84 1.41 -12.26
C SER A 58 16.71 2.59 -11.85
N PHE A 59 16.95 2.72 -10.55
CA PHE A 59 17.94 3.62 -9.99
C PHE A 59 18.79 2.90 -8.95
N PHE A 60 19.90 3.52 -8.56
CA PHE A 60 20.75 3.02 -7.50
C PHE A 60 20.58 3.89 -6.26
N VAL A 61 20.33 3.26 -5.11
CA VAL A 61 20.43 3.94 -3.82
C VAL A 61 21.82 3.68 -3.26
N GLU A 62 22.56 4.75 -3.02
CA GLU A 62 23.85 4.67 -2.34
C GLU A 62 23.59 4.43 -0.84
N THR A 63 23.55 3.15 -0.47
CA THR A 63 23.65 2.69 0.93
C THR A 63 24.98 1.98 1.13
N ASP A 64 25.17 1.27 2.25
CA ASP A 64 26.36 0.43 2.50
C ASP A 64 26.64 -0.59 1.37
N TYR A 65 25.65 -0.88 0.53
CA TYR A 65 25.78 -1.60 -0.73
C TYR A 65 24.98 -0.88 -1.82
N ARG A 66 25.57 -0.72 -3.01
CA ARG A 66 24.88 -0.19 -4.19
C ARG A 66 23.87 -1.23 -4.68
N LYS A 67 22.58 -0.98 -4.45
CA LYS A 67 21.49 -1.85 -4.94
C LYS A 67 20.71 -1.14 -6.04
N GLU A 68 20.42 -1.88 -7.10
CA GLU A 68 19.49 -1.47 -8.15
C GLU A 68 18.05 -1.65 -7.66
N ILE A 69 17.26 -0.59 -7.72
CA ILE A 69 15.86 -0.54 -7.31
C ILE A 69 15.02 -0.32 -8.57
N PRO A 70 14.25 -1.33 -9.01
CA PRO A 70 13.36 -1.21 -10.15
C PRO A 70 12.17 -0.29 -9.88
N PHE A 71 11.65 0.32 -10.93
CA PHE A 71 10.36 1.00 -10.95
C PHE A 71 9.68 0.82 -12.30
N ARG A 72 8.36 1.02 -12.35
CA ARG A 72 7.58 1.03 -13.58
C ARG A 72 6.73 2.30 -13.66
N ILE A 73 6.80 2.98 -14.79
CA ILE A 73 6.00 4.19 -15.10
C ILE A 73 4.82 3.78 -15.95
N TYR A 74 3.64 4.29 -15.61
CA TYR A 74 2.40 4.16 -16.38
C TYR A 74 1.88 5.55 -16.69
N SER A 75 1.52 5.83 -17.94
CA SER A 75 0.86 7.08 -18.31
C SER A 75 -0.28 6.82 -19.30
N PRO A 76 -1.52 7.27 -18.99
CA PRO A 76 -2.65 7.14 -19.90
C PRO A 76 -2.51 8.05 -21.11
N ASN A 77 -1.79 9.17 -20.98
CA ASN A 77 -1.53 10.16 -22.04
C ASN A 77 -0.11 10.75 -21.85
N PRO A 78 0.96 10.12 -22.36
CA PRO A 78 2.35 10.52 -22.07
C PRO A 78 2.75 11.90 -22.63
N ALA A 79 1.97 12.48 -23.54
CA ALA A 79 2.19 13.82 -24.08
C ALA A 79 1.59 14.93 -23.20
N ASP A 80 0.60 14.61 -22.37
CA ASP A 80 -0.12 15.57 -21.54
C ASP A 80 0.63 15.83 -20.23
N LYS A 81 0.44 17.03 -19.66
CA LYS A 81 1.00 17.36 -18.34
C LYS A 81 0.04 16.90 -17.24
N LEU A 82 0.21 15.65 -16.82
CA LEU A 82 -0.63 14.99 -15.81
C LEU A 82 -0.03 15.09 -14.40
N PRO A 83 -0.84 15.00 -13.32
CA PRO A 83 -0.29 14.85 -11.97
C PRO A 83 0.46 13.52 -11.83
N VAL A 84 1.37 13.44 -10.85
CA VAL A 84 2.20 12.25 -10.62
C VAL A 84 1.80 11.57 -9.32
N ILE A 85 1.54 10.27 -9.38
CA ILE A 85 1.31 9.41 -8.23
C ILE A 85 2.54 8.51 -8.04
N LEU A 86 3.21 8.61 -6.90
CA LEU A 86 4.17 7.60 -6.46
C LEU A 86 3.39 6.49 -5.75
N HIS A 87 3.33 5.32 -6.37
CA HIS A 87 2.59 4.18 -5.86
C HIS A 87 3.53 3.20 -5.14
N LEU A 88 3.32 3.07 -3.83
CA LEU A 88 4.08 2.19 -2.95
C LEU A 88 3.24 0.99 -2.60
N HIS A 89 3.65 -0.18 -3.09
CA HIS A 89 2.85 -1.39 -2.97
C HIS A 89 2.81 -1.96 -1.55
N GLY A 90 1.75 -2.67 -1.21
CA GLY A 90 1.59 -3.47 0.02
C GLY A 90 2.36 -4.80 0.02
N GLY A 91 1.99 -5.70 0.94
CA GLY A 91 2.66 -7.02 1.09
C GLY A 91 3.47 -7.19 2.38
N GLY A 92 3.10 -6.49 3.45
CA GLY A 92 3.69 -6.67 4.78
C GLY A 92 5.19 -6.34 4.85
N HIS A 93 5.69 -5.48 3.96
CA HIS A 93 7.11 -5.16 3.77
C HIS A 93 7.99 -6.36 3.33
N MET A 94 7.40 -7.51 3.00
CA MET A 94 8.13 -8.75 2.68
C MET A 94 7.75 -9.35 1.32
N CYS A 95 6.66 -8.86 0.72
CA CYS A 95 6.04 -9.39 -0.50
C CYS A 95 5.58 -8.23 -1.39
N GLY A 96 5.12 -8.58 -2.60
CA GLY A 96 4.77 -7.61 -3.65
C GLY A 96 5.96 -7.34 -4.56
N ASP A 97 5.65 -6.98 -5.79
CA ASP A 97 6.58 -6.58 -6.84
C ASP A 97 5.81 -5.80 -7.92
N LEU A 98 6.51 -5.36 -8.97
CA LEU A 98 5.91 -4.61 -10.08
C LEU A 98 4.85 -5.41 -10.84
N ASP A 99 4.98 -6.73 -10.94
CA ASP A 99 4.08 -7.56 -11.74
C ASP A 99 2.78 -7.87 -10.98
N ILE A 100 2.86 -8.10 -9.67
CA ILE A 100 1.69 -8.23 -8.79
C ILE A 100 0.83 -6.96 -8.80
N TYR A 101 1.48 -5.79 -8.82
CA TYR A 101 0.81 -4.49 -8.78
C TYR A 101 0.59 -3.83 -10.15
N ASP A 102 0.95 -4.50 -11.25
CA ASP A 102 0.83 -3.98 -12.61
C ASP A 102 -0.62 -3.61 -12.93
N ALA A 103 -1.56 -4.53 -12.69
CA ALA A 103 -2.96 -4.31 -13.01
C ALA A 103 -3.63 -3.24 -12.12
N ILE A 104 -3.22 -3.09 -10.86
CA ILE A 104 -3.68 -2.00 -9.98
C ILE A 104 -3.14 -0.66 -10.48
N SER A 105 -1.85 -0.59 -10.80
CA SER A 105 -1.18 0.64 -11.24
C SER A 105 -1.75 1.13 -12.58
N ARG A 106 -2.10 0.22 -13.48
CA ARG A 106 -2.79 0.53 -14.75
C ARG A 106 -4.17 1.13 -14.55
N ARG A 107 -5.00 0.52 -13.68
CA ARG A 107 -6.32 1.06 -13.34
C ARG A 107 -6.21 2.42 -12.69
N MET A 108 -5.31 2.55 -11.72
CA MET A 108 -5.01 3.83 -11.07
C MET A 108 -4.64 4.91 -12.09
N ALA A 109 -3.71 4.63 -13.00
CA ALA A 109 -3.27 5.59 -14.02
C ALA A 109 -4.43 6.04 -14.92
N ASN A 110 -5.22 5.10 -15.44
CA ASN A 110 -6.34 5.39 -16.33
C ASN A 110 -7.48 6.14 -15.60
N CYS A 111 -7.92 5.64 -14.44
CA CYS A 111 -9.09 6.20 -13.74
C CYS A 111 -8.81 7.60 -13.16
N THR A 112 -7.58 7.85 -12.71
CA THR A 112 -7.18 9.15 -12.14
C THR A 112 -6.60 10.11 -13.16
N ASN A 113 -6.47 9.69 -14.43
CA ASN A 113 -5.77 10.42 -15.49
C ASN A 113 -4.41 10.99 -15.02
N SER A 114 -3.61 10.13 -14.37
CA SER A 114 -2.34 10.50 -13.73
C SER A 114 -1.19 9.64 -14.25
N VAL A 115 0.04 10.18 -14.18
CA VAL A 115 1.24 9.36 -14.32
C VAL A 115 1.45 8.61 -13.02
N VAL A 116 1.57 7.29 -13.07
CA VAL A 116 1.85 6.44 -11.89
C VAL A 116 3.27 5.92 -11.99
N ILE A 117 4.06 6.09 -10.92
CA ILE A 117 5.38 5.46 -10.77
C ILE A 117 5.28 4.45 -9.63
N THR A 118 5.32 3.16 -9.95
CA THR A 118 5.31 2.08 -8.96
C THR A 118 6.74 1.65 -8.65
N LEU A 119 7.09 1.57 -7.37
CA LEU A 119 8.44 1.24 -6.91
C LEU A 119 8.55 -0.21 -6.44
N ASP A 120 9.60 -0.92 -6.84
CA ASP A 120 9.95 -2.26 -6.35
C ASP A 120 10.99 -2.14 -5.22
N TYR A 121 10.54 -1.66 -4.06
CA TYR A 121 11.43 -1.31 -2.95
C TYR A 121 12.03 -2.55 -2.27
N ARG A 122 13.15 -2.38 -1.57
CA ARG A 122 13.81 -3.45 -0.80
C ARG A 122 12.87 -4.09 0.23
N LEU A 123 12.74 -5.41 0.18
CA LEU A 123 11.88 -6.18 1.08
C LEU A 123 12.63 -6.84 2.24
N ALA A 124 11.94 -6.99 3.36
CA ALA A 124 12.34 -7.81 4.48
C ALA A 124 12.12 -9.31 4.17
N PRO A 125 12.82 -10.23 4.86
CA PRO A 125 13.80 -9.98 5.91
C PRO A 125 15.21 -9.65 5.41
N GLU A 126 15.47 -9.74 4.10
CA GLU A 126 16.79 -9.49 3.51
C GLU A 126 17.24 -8.03 3.70
N HIS A 127 16.27 -7.11 3.68
CA HIS A 127 16.47 -5.69 3.90
C HIS A 127 15.41 -5.18 4.90
N PRO A 128 15.64 -5.34 6.22
CA PRO A 128 14.71 -4.89 7.24
C PRO A 128 14.59 -3.36 7.29
N TYR A 129 13.71 -2.85 8.15
CA TYR A 129 13.60 -1.42 8.45
C TYR A 129 14.99 -0.81 8.75
N PRO A 130 15.33 0.37 8.18
CA PRO A 130 14.48 1.28 7.39
C PRO A 130 14.69 1.19 5.85
N ALA A 131 15.24 0.11 5.30
CA ALA A 131 15.70 0.06 3.90
C ALA A 131 14.67 0.53 2.85
N ALA A 132 13.42 0.04 2.93
CA ALA A 132 12.34 0.45 2.03
C ALA A 132 12.04 1.96 2.08
N ILE A 133 12.16 2.58 3.26
CA ILE A 133 11.91 4.02 3.43
C ILE A 133 12.99 4.84 2.72
N GLU A 134 14.24 4.38 2.73
CA GLU A 134 15.34 5.04 2.01
C GLU A 134 15.10 5.00 0.50
N ASP A 135 14.67 3.85 -0.04
CA ASP A 135 14.34 3.70 -1.46
C ASP A 135 13.20 4.64 -1.86
N CYS A 136 12.16 4.71 -1.02
CA CYS A 136 11.02 5.59 -1.20
C CYS A 136 11.41 7.08 -1.13
N LYS A 137 12.33 7.46 -0.24
CA LYS A 137 12.86 8.84 -0.15
C LYS A 137 13.69 9.21 -1.38
N PHE A 138 14.47 8.25 -1.89
CA PHE A 138 15.22 8.46 -3.13
C PHE A 138 14.27 8.70 -4.30
N LEU A 139 13.25 7.84 -4.47
CA LEU A 139 12.22 8.03 -5.48
C LEU A 139 11.56 9.40 -5.35
N LEU A 140 11.09 9.75 -4.15
CA LEU A 140 10.45 11.03 -3.86
C LEU A 140 11.33 12.22 -4.29
N SER A 141 12.63 12.16 -4.04
CA SER A 141 13.54 13.27 -4.35
C SER A 141 13.93 13.36 -5.83
N HIS A 142 13.78 12.27 -6.58
CA HIS A 142 14.29 12.17 -7.97
C HIS A 142 13.22 11.86 -9.02
N TYR A 143 11.95 11.69 -8.65
CA TYR A 143 10.90 11.21 -9.55
C TYR A 143 10.82 11.97 -10.88
N GLN A 144 11.00 13.30 -10.85
CA GLN A 144 10.94 14.14 -12.05
C GLN A 144 11.99 13.74 -13.09
N SER A 145 13.19 13.35 -12.64
CA SER A 145 14.27 12.91 -13.53
C SER A 145 14.02 11.51 -14.13
N LEU A 146 13.21 10.69 -13.46
CA LEU A 146 12.87 9.33 -13.90
C LEU A 146 11.84 9.33 -15.03
N LEU A 147 11.03 10.39 -15.15
CA LEU A 147 9.93 10.48 -16.11
C LEU A 147 10.37 10.55 -17.59
N GLY A 148 11.64 10.87 -17.85
CA GLY A 148 12.17 10.94 -19.22
C GLY A 148 11.38 11.94 -20.08
N SER A 149 10.69 11.44 -21.11
CA SER A 149 9.86 12.25 -22.01
C SER A 149 8.37 12.33 -21.63
N VAL A 150 7.96 11.68 -20.53
CA VAL A 150 6.55 11.69 -20.08
C VAL A 150 6.20 13.07 -19.53
N GLY A 151 5.15 13.68 -20.06
CA GLY A 151 4.63 14.95 -19.58
C GLY A 151 4.09 14.85 -18.15
N PHE A 152 4.41 15.83 -17.32
CA PHE A 152 3.88 15.95 -15.97
C PHE A 152 3.65 17.42 -15.58
N LYS A 153 2.77 17.65 -14.61
CA LYS A 153 2.67 18.92 -13.85
C LYS A 153 3.20 18.70 -12.43
N ASP A 154 3.62 19.79 -11.79
CA ASP A 154 4.19 19.79 -10.44
C ASP A 154 3.11 19.64 -9.36
N GLU A 155 2.42 18.50 -9.42
CA GLU A 155 1.39 18.08 -8.48
C GLU A 155 1.67 16.63 -8.12
N LEU A 156 2.25 16.44 -6.93
CA LEU A 156 2.74 15.14 -6.47
C LEU A 156 1.79 14.54 -5.44
N ILE A 157 1.38 13.31 -5.71
CA ILE A 157 0.60 12.47 -4.82
C ILE A 157 1.46 11.26 -4.44
N VAL A 158 1.38 10.84 -3.18
CA VAL A 158 1.92 9.54 -2.77
C VAL A 158 0.75 8.65 -2.35
N ALA A 159 0.71 7.44 -2.90
CA ALA A 159 -0.35 6.49 -2.66
C ALA A 159 0.24 5.13 -2.27
N GLY A 160 -0.42 4.41 -1.38
CA GLY A 160 -0.03 3.04 -1.09
C GLY A 160 -1.10 2.28 -0.33
N ASP A 161 -0.96 0.97 -0.35
CA ASP A 161 -1.87 0.05 0.29
C ASP A 161 -1.18 -0.77 1.39
N SER A 162 -1.88 -1.04 2.50
CA SER A 162 -1.35 -1.86 3.60
C SER A 162 0.02 -1.34 4.10
N ALA A 163 1.08 -2.13 3.96
CA ALA A 163 2.48 -1.77 4.24
C ALA A 163 3.00 -0.60 3.38
N GLY A 164 2.57 -0.49 2.12
CA GLY A 164 2.89 0.63 1.25
C GLY A 164 2.22 1.94 1.69
N ALA A 165 1.04 1.85 2.30
CA ALA A 165 0.41 3.00 2.96
C ALA A 165 1.18 3.43 4.23
N ALA A 166 1.83 2.49 4.93
CA ALA A 166 2.74 2.80 6.03
C ALA A 166 3.95 3.62 5.56
N LEU A 167 4.53 3.22 4.42
CA LEU A 167 5.62 3.96 3.76
C LEU A 167 5.14 5.35 3.31
N THR A 168 3.94 5.44 2.74
CA THR A 168 3.30 6.71 2.32
C THR A 168 3.14 7.68 3.49
N ALA A 169 2.58 7.20 4.61
CA ALA A 169 2.40 7.99 5.82
C ALA A 169 3.75 8.44 6.41
N THR A 170 4.74 7.53 6.42
CA THR A 170 6.11 7.83 6.91
C THR A 170 6.82 8.87 6.04
N LEU A 171 6.74 8.74 4.71
CA LEU A 171 7.28 9.74 3.78
C LEU A 171 6.63 11.10 4.02
N SER A 172 5.30 11.14 4.10
CA SER A 172 4.56 12.39 4.30
C SER A 172 4.94 13.08 5.61
N ALA A 173 5.13 12.32 6.69
CA ALA A 173 5.52 12.85 8.00
C ALA A 173 7.01 13.27 8.08
N THR A 174 7.87 12.70 7.25
CA THR A 174 9.33 12.94 7.31
C THR A 174 9.88 13.79 6.17
N ALA A 175 9.08 14.05 5.13
CA ALA A 175 9.48 14.91 4.02
C ALA A 175 9.75 16.32 4.54
N GLN A 176 11.03 16.71 4.54
CA GLN A 176 11.46 18.09 4.71
C GLN A 176 11.24 18.77 3.35
N PHE A 177 9.99 19.16 3.10
CA PHE A 177 9.41 19.58 1.81
C PHE A 177 10.38 20.13 0.75
N SER A 178 10.74 19.28 -0.22
CA SER A 178 11.08 19.58 -1.62
C SER A 178 11.47 18.25 -2.31
N PRO A 179 10.64 17.69 -3.21
CA PRO A 179 9.35 18.19 -3.67
C PRO A 179 8.28 18.13 -2.57
N GLN A 180 7.28 18.99 -2.67
CA GLN A 180 6.14 18.99 -1.75
C GLN A 180 5.12 17.91 -2.16
N ILE A 181 4.76 17.04 -1.23
CA ILE A 181 3.63 16.11 -1.42
C ILE A 181 2.35 16.92 -1.21
N SER A 182 1.49 16.98 -2.23
CA SER A 182 0.24 17.74 -2.19
C SER A 182 -0.87 16.92 -1.55
N LYS A 183 -0.97 15.64 -1.91
CA LYS A 183 -2.01 14.72 -1.43
C LYS A 183 -1.39 13.35 -1.09
N GLN A 184 -1.96 12.67 -0.09
CA GLN A 184 -1.63 11.28 0.23
C GLN A 184 -2.89 10.40 0.18
N ILE A 185 -2.77 9.19 -0.37
CA ILE A 185 -3.84 8.21 -0.46
C ILE A 185 -3.43 6.95 0.30
N LEU A 186 -4.20 6.59 1.33
CA LEU A 186 -3.92 5.49 2.24
C LEU A 186 -5.03 4.43 2.12
N LEU A 187 -4.67 3.29 1.55
CA LEU A 187 -5.60 2.17 1.33
C LEU A 187 -5.39 1.11 2.42
N TYR A 188 -6.41 0.89 3.26
CA TYR A 188 -6.43 -0.06 4.38
C TYR A 188 -5.08 -0.16 5.10
N PRO A 189 -4.58 0.99 5.64
CA PRO A 189 -3.16 1.17 5.91
C PRO A 189 -2.70 0.43 7.16
N SER A 190 -1.43 -0.01 7.16
CA SER A 190 -0.77 -0.55 8.35
C SER A 190 -0.01 0.55 9.11
N LEU A 191 -0.52 1.01 10.25
CA LEU A 191 -0.06 2.25 10.91
C LEU A 191 0.41 2.07 12.36
N ASP A 192 0.05 0.98 13.05
CA ASP A 192 0.45 0.68 14.42
C ASP A 192 1.11 -0.69 14.56
N TYR A 193 2.44 -0.71 14.55
CA TYR A 193 3.24 -1.94 14.68
C TYR A 193 3.21 -2.57 16.08
N THR A 194 2.53 -1.94 17.07
CA THR A 194 2.29 -2.53 18.39
C THR A 194 1.11 -3.50 18.42
N MET A 195 0.25 -3.49 17.37
CA MET A 195 -0.91 -4.37 17.24
C MET A 195 -1.93 -4.28 18.39
N LYS A 196 -2.00 -3.12 19.08
CA LYS A 196 -2.74 -2.99 20.34
C LYS A 196 -4.27 -2.91 20.20
N TYR A 197 -4.79 -2.67 19.00
CA TYR A 197 -6.21 -2.37 18.80
C TYR A 197 -7.09 -3.62 18.76
N SER A 198 -8.36 -3.46 19.15
CA SER A 198 -9.34 -4.55 19.24
C SER A 198 -9.69 -5.19 17.90
N SER A 199 -9.65 -4.44 16.79
CA SER A 199 -9.86 -4.98 15.44
C SER A 199 -8.91 -6.13 15.12
N MET A 200 -7.69 -6.10 15.67
CA MET A 200 -6.70 -7.16 15.50
C MET A 200 -7.21 -8.51 16.01
N ASP A 201 -7.98 -8.53 17.10
CA ASP A 201 -8.61 -9.75 17.62
C ASP A 201 -9.94 -10.06 16.93
N ALA A 202 -10.73 -9.04 16.61
CA ALA A 202 -12.04 -9.21 16.01
C ALA A 202 -11.99 -9.74 14.56
N TYR A 203 -10.98 -9.32 13.79
CA TYR A 203 -10.85 -9.62 12.36
C TYR A 203 -9.53 -10.31 12.01
N GLY A 204 -8.62 -10.50 12.97
CA GLY A 204 -7.35 -11.19 12.73
C GLY A 204 -7.47 -12.71 12.60
N SER A 205 -8.67 -13.27 12.44
CA SER A 205 -8.84 -14.66 12.04
C SER A 205 -10.07 -14.93 11.16
N GLY A 206 -9.85 -15.57 10.02
CA GLY A 206 -10.89 -15.92 9.04
C GLY A 206 -11.20 -14.84 8.00
N TYR A 207 -10.52 -13.69 8.05
CA TYR A 207 -10.76 -12.53 7.18
C TYR A 207 -9.57 -12.22 6.27
N LEU A 208 -8.93 -13.27 5.74
CA LEU A 208 -7.72 -13.22 4.89
C LEU A 208 -6.44 -12.81 5.62
N LEU A 209 -6.38 -11.62 6.21
CA LEU A 209 -5.22 -11.16 6.98
C LEU A 209 -5.29 -11.67 8.43
N GLU A 210 -4.39 -12.56 8.80
CA GLU A 210 -4.37 -13.18 10.13
C GLU A 210 -3.46 -12.42 11.10
N LYS A 211 -3.89 -12.27 12.36
CA LYS A 211 -3.12 -11.62 13.44
C LYS A 211 -1.72 -12.22 13.59
N GLN A 212 -1.60 -13.55 13.55
CA GLN A 212 -0.29 -14.22 13.65
C GLN A 212 0.59 -13.91 12.42
N GLY A 213 -0.01 -13.77 11.25
CA GLY A 213 0.68 -13.34 10.04
C GLY A 213 1.21 -11.91 10.19
N VAL A 214 0.39 -10.97 10.66
CA VAL A 214 0.81 -9.59 10.94
C VAL A 214 1.98 -9.54 11.92
N ALA A 215 1.91 -10.28 13.03
CA ALA A 215 3.01 -10.36 13.99
C ALA A 215 4.30 -10.86 13.32
N TRP A 216 4.20 -11.92 12.52
CA TRP A 216 5.35 -12.48 11.79
C TRP A 216 5.93 -11.51 10.76
N TYR A 217 5.10 -10.75 10.03
CA TYR A 217 5.58 -9.68 9.13
C TYR A 217 6.37 -8.64 9.91
N PHE A 218 5.84 -8.17 11.04
CA PHE A 218 6.52 -7.18 11.88
C PHE A 218 7.82 -7.71 12.50
N ASP A 219 7.87 -8.98 12.94
CA ASP A 219 9.09 -9.59 13.47
C ASP A 219 10.23 -9.61 12.41
N ASN A 220 9.90 -9.86 11.15
CA ASN A 220 10.86 -9.89 10.05
C ASN A 220 11.24 -8.48 9.55
N TYR A 221 10.30 -7.54 9.54
CA TYR A 221 10.53 -6.17 9.10
C TYR A 221 11.33 -5.37 10.14
N LEU A 222 11.04 -5.55 11.42
CA LEU A 222 11.53 -4.72 12.53
C LEU A 222 12.67 -5.40 13.33
N GLN A 223 13.48 -6.25 12.69
CA GLN A 223 14.54 -7.07 13.33
C GLN A 223 15.49 -6.29 14.26
N ASN A 224 15.74 -5.02 13.94
CA ASN A 224 16.69 -4.16 14.66
C ASN A 224 16.00 -2.98 15.39
N VAL A 225 14.70 -3.09 15.64
CA VAL A 225 13.91 -2.04 16.30
C VAL A 225 13.46 -2.51 17.67
N GLU A 226 13.94 -1.84 18.71
CA GLU A 226 13.58 -2.15 20.10
C GLU A 226 12.15 -1.69 20.45
N ASP A 227 11.77 -0.49 20.00
CA ASP A 227 10.44 0.09 20.26
C ASP A 227 9.65 0.28 18.96
N ARG A 228 8.78 -0.68 18.66
CA ARG A 228 7.89 -0.64 17.48
C ARG A 228 7.01 0.61 17.44
N LYS A 229 6.67 1.16 18.60
CA LYS A 229 5.81 2.34 18.70
C LYS A 229 6.51 3.57 18.11
N GLN A 230 7.82 3.71 18.32
CA GLN A 230 8.58 4.87 17.82
C GLN A 230 8.66 4.93 16.30
N VAL A 231 8.65 3.78 15.63
CA VAL A 231 8.75 3.69 14.17
C VAL A 231 7.40 3.48 13.48
N SER A 232 6.31 3.38 14.26
CA SER A 232 4.95 3.26 13.73
C SER A 232 4.44 4.62 13.24
N PRO A 233 3.94 4.74 11.99
CA PRO A 233 3.42 6.00 11.46
C PRO A 233 2.36 6.66 12.35
N LEU A 234 1.54 5.86 13.02
CA LEU A 234 0.51 6.36 13.94
C LEU A 234 1.07 7.26 15.05
N TYR A 235 2.30 7.04 15.51
CA TYR A 235 2.89 7.80 16.62
C TYR A 235 3.93 8.83 16.19
N MET A 236 4.27 8.92 14.91
CA MET A 236 5.12 9.99 14.39
C MET A 236 4.46 11.37 14.55
N PRO A 237 5.20 12.49 14.54
CA PRO A 237 4.58 13.82 14.49
C PRO A 237 3.66 13.97 13.27
N ALA A 238 2.56 14.70 13.43
CA ALA A 238 1.69 15.11 12.33
C ALA A 238 1.66 16.65 12.30
N PRO A 239 2.56 17.30 11.54
CA PRO A 239 2.50 18.75 11.38
C PRO A 239 1.27 19.17 10.57
N GLU A 240 0.80 20.41 10.74
CA GLU A 240 -0.29 21.00 9.93
C GLU A 240 0.03 21.00 8.43
N SER A 241 1.32 20.96 8.06
CA SER A 241 1.80 20.91 6.68
C SER A 241 1.73 19.51 6.04
N MET A 242 1.17 18.51 6.73
CA MET A 242 0.91 17.20 6.13
C MET A 242 -0.01 17.33 4.90
N PRO A 243 0.16 16.48 3.88
CA PRO A 243 -0.69 16.51 2.70
C PRO A 243 -2.13 16.15 3.04
N GLU A 244 -3.06 16.70 2.26
CA GLU A 244 -4.46 16.29 2.33
C GLU A 244 -4.55 14.78 2.17
N THR A 245 -5.41 14.14 2.94
CA THR A 245 -5.44 12.68 3.06
C THR A 245 -6.77 12.11 2.60
N LEU A 246 -6.69 11.15 1.66
CA LEU A 246 -7.76 10.18 1.44
C LEU A 246 -7.43 8.89 2.19
N MET A 247 -8.29 8.53 3.13
CA MET A 247 -8.21 7.31 3.92
C MET A 247 -9.32 6.35 3.47
N MET A 248 -8.95 5.16 2.99
CA MET A 248 -9.90 4.11 2.65
C MET A 248 -9.76 2.94 3.61
N VAL A 249 -10.84 2.51 4.23
CA VAL A 249 -10.83 1.47 5.26
C VAL A 249 -11.68 0.30 4.81
N ALA A 250 -11.12 -0.91 4.80
CA ALA A 250 -11.89 -2.15 4.75
C ALA A 250 -12.42 -2.45 6.16
N ASN A 251 -13.74 -2.63 6.34
CA ASN A 251 -14.31 -2.74 7.69
C ASN A 251 -14.34 -4.16 8.27
N CYS A 252 -13.91 -5.16 7.52
CA CYS A 252 -13.62 -6.52 7.98
C CYS A 252 -12.10 -6.79 7.97
N ASP A 253 -11.34 -5.86 8.53
CA ASP A 253 -9.87 -5.83 8.51
C ASP A 253 -9.31 -5.67 9.93
N PRO A 254 -8.29 -6.46 10.34
CA PRO A 254 -7.59 -6.25 11.60
C PRO A 254 -6.93 -4.86 11.76
N LEU A 255 -6.67 -4.13 10.67
CA LEU A 255 -6.01 -2.83 10.67
C LEU A 255 -6.99 -1.63 10.69
N GLN A 256 -8.31 -1.86 10.76
CA GLN A 256 -9.26 -0.75 10.66
C GLN A 256 -9.17 0.27 11.81
N ASP A 257 -8.98 -0.18 13.06
CA ASP A 257 -8.98 0.71 14.22
C ASP A 257 -7.80 1.68 14.19
N GLU A 258 -6.63 1.23 13.72
CA GLU A 258 -5.45 2.10 13.56
C GLU A 258 -5.61 3.11 12.43
N ALA A 259 -6.32 2.76 11.36
CA ALA A 259 -6.68 3.69 10.29
C ALA A 259 -7.61 4.80 10.80
N TYR A 260 -8.64 4.47 11.58
CA TYR A 260 -9.51 5.46 12.23
C TYR A 260 -8.73 6.34 13.21
N ALA A 261 -7.86 5.75 14.03
CA ALA A 261 -7.04 6.49 14.98
C ALA A 261 -6.09 7.47 14.29
N TYR A 262 -5.52 7.10 13.13
CA TYR A 262 -4.65 7.98 12.35
C TYR A 262 -5.43 9.11 11.69
N ALA A 263 -6.60 8.83 11.11
CA ALA A 263 -7.47 9.87 10.54
C ALA A 263 -7.85 10.92 11.59
N GLU A 264 -8.20 10.49 12.80
CA GLU A 264 -8.50 11.41 13.91
C GLU A 264 -7.28 12.21 14.37
N LYS A 265 -6.09 11.59 14.39
CA LYS A 265 -4.83 12.29 14.68
C LYS A 265 -4.57 13.40 13.65
N LEU A 266 -4.72 13.11 12.36
CA LEU A 266 -4.52 14.09 11.29
C LEU A 266 -5.54 15.23 11.36
N ARG A 267 -6.82 14.94 11.60
CA ARG A 267 -7.88 15.97 11.78
C ARG A 267 -7.58 16.89 12.96
N LYS A 268 -7.11 16.33 14.08
CA LYS A 268 -6.70 17.13 15.26
C LYS A 268 -5.49 18.03 14.98
N ALA A 269 -4.66 17.64 14.02
CA ALA A 269 -3.55 18.45 13.52
C ALA A 269 -3.97 19.40 12.38
N GLY A 270 -5.27 19.62 12.14
CA GLY A 270 -5.76 20.57 11.13
C GLY A 270 -5.70 20.08 9.67
N VAL A 271 -5.32 18.82 9.43
CA VAL A 271 -5.19 18.26 8.08
C VAL A 271 -6.57 17.92 7.52
N SER A 272 -6.79 18.21 6.24
CA SER A 272 -7.96 17.76 5.48
C SER A 272 -7.94 16.24 5.32
N VAL A 273 -8.95 15.54 5.83
CA VAL A 273 -9.05 14.07 5.78
C VAL A 273 -10.41 13.62 5.29
N GLN A 274 -10.45 13.11 4.05
CA GLN A 274 -11.57 12.35 3.52
C GLN A 274 -11.42 10.89 3.96
N LEU A 275 -12.41 10.36 4.69
CA LEU A 275 -12.42 8.96 5.12
C LEU A 275 -13.58 8.23 4.44
N SER A 276 -13.28 7.13 3.76
CA SER A 276 -14.26 6.25 3.12
C SER A 276 -14.15 4.84 3.68
N VAL A 277 -15.29 4.24 4.01
CA VAL A 277 -15.37 2.88 4.56
C VAL A 277 -15.98 1.96 3.52
N PHE A 278 -15.26 0.89 3.18
CA PHE A 278 -15.70 -0.16 2.28
C PHE A 278 -16.31 -1.29 3.11
N GLU A 279 -17.64 -1.32 3.14
CA GLU A 279 -18.40 -2.27 3.94
C GLU A 279 -18.28 -3.71 3.42
N GLY A 280 -18.08 -4.65 4.34
CA GLY A 280 -17.95 -6.08 4.04
C GLY A 280 -16.66 -6.45 3.31
N MET A 281 -15.76 -5.50 3.05
CA MET A 281 -14.46 -5.75 2.42
C MET A 281 -13.42 -6.18 3.44
N VAL A 282 -12.55 -7.08 3.02
CA VAL A 282 -11.39 -7.57 3.79
C VAL A 282 -10.13 -6.80 3.40
N HIS A 283 -9.07 -6.98 4.20
CA HIS A 283 -7.76 -6.42 3.91
C HIS A 283 -7.27 -6.81 2.50
N GLY A 284 -6.70 -5.85 1.76
CA GLY A 284 -6.13 -6.12 0.43
C GLY A 284 -7.16 -6.35 -0.68
N PHE A 285 -8.41 -5.89 -0.52
CA PHE A 285 -9.48 -6.18 -1.49
C PHE A 285 -9.21 -5.72 -2.93
N LEU A 286 -8.32 -4.72 -3.15
CA LEU A 286 -7.91 -4.34 -4.52
C LEU A 286 -7.21 -5.46 -5.28
N LEU A 287 -6.55 -6.41 -4.58
CA LEU A 287 -5.96 -7.60 -5.20
C LEU A 287 -7.03 -8.63 -5.61
N LEU A 288 -8.28 -8.45 -5.15
CA LEU A 288 -9.41 -9.36 -5.36
C LEU A 288 -10.38 -8.81 -6.42
N ASN A 289 -9.90 -7.98 -7.35
CA ASN A 289 -10.72 -7.28 -8.35
C ASN A 289 -11.74 -8.19 -9.04
N THR A 290 -11.39 -9.41 -9.43
CA THR A 290 -12.32 -10.33 -10.12
C THR A 290 -13.46 -10.84 -9.24
N LEU A 291 -13.39 -10.65 -7.92
CA LEU A 291 -14.43 -11.02 -6.95
C LEU A 291 -15.27 -9.82 -6.51
N VAL A 292 -14.67 -8.63 -6.46
CA VAL A 292 -15.25 -7.39 -5.90
C VAL A 292 -14.96 -6.19 -6.80
N GLU A 293 -15.26 -6.34 -8.10
CA GLU A 293 -14.95 -5.36 -9.15
C GLU A 293 -15.59 -3.99 -8.87
N GLU A 294 -16.88 -3.97 -8.50
CA GLU A 294 -17.61 -2.74 -8.19
C GLU A 294 -16.95 -1.96 -7.04
N GLU A 295 -16.50 -2.67 -6.00
CA GLU A 295 -15.81 -2.06 -4.87
C GLU A 295 -14.41 -1.55 -5.24
N CYS A 296 -13.70 -2.24 -6.13
CA CYS A 296 -12.41 -1.78 -6.65
C CYS A 296 -12.57 -0.53 -7.52
N GLU A 297 -13.55 -0.51 -8.44
CA GLU A 297 -13.84 0.66 -9.27
C GLU A 297 -14.25 1.87 -8.43
N ALA A 298 -15.10 1.67 -7.42
CA ALA A 298 -15.46 2.73 -6.47
C ALA A 298 -14.22 3.31 -5.74
N ALA A 299 -13.22 2.48 -5.42
CA ALA A 299 -11.96 2.97 -4.86
C ALA A 299 -11.19 3.85 -5.85
N TYR A 300 -11.03 3.43 -7.10
CA TYR A 300 -10.35 4.26 -8.10
C TYR A 300 -11.11 5.55 -8.42
N GLU A 301 -12.45 5.52 -8.44
CA GLU A 301 -13.27 6.72 -8.60
C GLU A 301 -13.08 7.70 -7.45
N LEU A 302 -13.03 7.22 -6.20
CA LEU A 302 -12.75 8.05 -5.05
C LEU A 302 -11.35 8.68 -5.11
N MET A 303 -10.33 7.93 -5.58
CA MET A 303 -9.00 8.51 -5.83
C MET A 303 -9.07 9.63 -6.84
N ASN A 304 -9.77 9.43 -7.96
CA ASN A 304 -9.92 10.43 -9.00
C ASN A 304 -10.64 11.70 -8.50
N GLN A 305 -11.75 11.53 -7.78
CA GLN A 305 -12.47 12.66 -7.18
C GLN A 305 -11.60 13.44 -6.21
N PHE A 306 -10.85 12.73 -5.35
CA PHE A 306 -9.97 13.34 -4.37
C PHE A 306 -8.78 14.04 -5.01
N ILE A 307 -8.18 13.50 -6.06
CA ILE A 307 -7.07 14.18 -6.76
C ILE A 307 -7.56 15.49 -7.38
N ASN A 308 -8.77 15.52 -7.93
CA ASN A 308 -9.32 16.69 -8.60
C ASN A 308 -10.08 17.68 -7.69
N SER A 309 -10.20 17.42 -6.39
CA SER A 309 -10.88 18.31 -5.43
C SER A 309 -10.03 19.49 -5.00
#